data_AF-A0A1S9ATS9-F1
#
_entry.id   AF-A0A1S9ATS9-F1
#
_cell.length_a   1.000
_cell.length_b   1.000
_cell.length_c   1.000
_cell.angle_alpha   90.00
_cell.angle_beta   90.00
_cell.angle_gamma   90.00
#
_symmetry.space_group_name_H-M   'P 1'
#
loop_
_entity.id
_entity.type
_entity.pdbx_description
1 polymer ?
#
loop_
_entity_poly.entity_id
_entity_poly.type
_entity_poly.pdbx_seq_one_letter_code
_entity_poly.pdbx_strand_id
1 'polypeptide(L)'
;MYLDFRRYQHIQRHGDTTEAEVIALVPVQDSEYPQRLAGYYPVLRFRTRFGAEVELPYDRVSHDWQMNQRLPVRYLPLQPEQFLLMSRAAHVEDMLLTGLLVSGTCVVLSICLYLL
;
A
#
# COMPACT_ATOMS: atom_id res chain seq x y z
N MET A 1 -5.29 -18.09 -8.39
CA MET A 1 -4.88 -16.94 -7.56
C MET A 1 -3.35 -16.93 -7.32
N TYR A 2 -2.52 -17.08 -8.38
CA TYR A 2 -1.04 -17.07 -8.30
C TYR A 2 -0.39 -15.99 -9.16
N LEU A 3 -1.11 -15.48 -10.18
CA LEU A 3 -0.62 -14.45 -11.09
C LEU A 3 -0.42 -13.10 -10.39
N ASP A 4 -1.25 -12.81 -9.37
CA ASP A 4 -1.21 -11.54 -8.66
C ASP A 4 0.05 -11.38 -7.81
N PHE A 5 0.54 -12.47 -7.22
CA PHE A 5 1.72 -12.43 -6.34
C PHE A 5 3.02 -12.14 -7.10
N ARG A 6 3.20 -12.70 -8.30
CA ARG A 6 4.38 -12.40 -9.14
C ARG A 6 4.39 -10.95 -9.58
N ARG A 7 3.23 -10.44 -10.00
CA ARG A 7 3.06 -9.02 -10.35
C ARG A 7 3.35 -8.12 -9.16
N TYR A 8 2.81 -8.47 -7.99
CA TYR A 8 3.05 -7.76 -6.74
C TYR A 8 4.55 -7.68 -6.40
N GLN A 9 5.25 -8.81 -6.40
CA GLN A 9 6.71 -8.85 -6.15
C GLN A 9 7.51 -8.09 -7.21
N HIS A 10 7.09 -8.16 -8.47
CA HIS A 10 7.74 -7.44 -9.56
C HIS A 10 7.63 -5.91 -9.36
N ILE A 11 6.43 -5.41 -9.06
CA ILE A 11 6.21 -3.99 -8.75
C ILE A 11 7.00 -3.58 -7.50
N GLN A 12 7.03 -4.42 -6.46
CA GLN A 12 7.81 -4.12 -5.25
C GLN A 12 9.31 -3.95 -5.53
N ARG A 13 9.90 -4.77 -6.42
CA ARG A 13 11.34 -4.75 -6.71
C ARG A 13 11.76 -3.74 -7.77
N HIS A 14 10.92 -3.51 -8.79
CA HIS A 14 11.27 -2.72 -9.97
C HIS A 14 10.42 -1.46 -10.16
N GLY A 15 9.41 -1.27 -9.31
CA GLY A 15 8.54 -0.10 -9.40
C GLY A 15 9.15 1.15 -8.76
N ASP A 16 8.89 2.29 -9.38
CA ASP A 16 9.21 3.61 -8.86
C ASP A 16 8.14 4.04 -7.84
N THR A 17 8.52 4.83 -6.84
CA THR A 17 7.62 5.35 -5.82
C THR A 17 7.25 6.80 -6.09
N THR A 18 5.97 7.13 -5.91
CA THR A 18 5.43 8.49 -6.01
C THR A 18 4.28 8.68 -5.03
N GLU A 19 3.76 9.90 -4.93
CA GLU A 19 2.53 10.18 -4.20
C GLU A 19 1.35 10.23 -5.17
N ALA A 20 0.29 9.49 -4.83
CA ALA A 20 -1.00 9.58 -5.50
C ALA A 20 -2.00 10.36 -4.64
N GLU A 21 -2.86 11.11 -5.30
CA GLU A 21 -3.97 11.86 -4.71
C GLU A 21 -5.30 11.23 -5.11
N VAL A 22 -6.21 11.07 -4.15
CA VAL A 22 -7.59 10.66 -4.44
C VAL A 22 -8.34 11.85 -5.03
N ILE A 23 -8.69 11.78 -6.32
CA ILE A 23 -9.35 12.86 -7.06
C ILE A 23 -10.85 12.65 -7.22
N ALA A 24 -11.34 11.43 -7.04
CA ALA A 24 -12.77 11.14 -7.07
C ALA A 24 -13.10 9.92 -6.21
N LEU A 25 -14.35 9.85 -5.74
CA LEU A 25 -14.92 8.73 -5.02
C LEU A 25 -16.18 8.27 -5.76
N VAL A 26 -16.14 7.08 -6.34
CA VAL A 26 -17.28 6.49 -7.04
C VAL A 26 -18.08 5.66 -6.03
N PRO A 27 -19.33 6.05 -5.71
CA PRO A 27 -20.15 5.31 -4.75
C PRO A 27 -20.51 3.93 -5.30
N VAL A 28 -20.36 2.91 -4.46
CA VAL A 28 -20.77 1.54 -4.74
C VAL A 28 -22.06 1.28 -4.00
N GLN A 29 -23.11 0.92 -4.74
CA GLN A 29 -24.38 0.51 -4.14
C GLN A 29 -24.30 -0.93 -3.67
N ASP A 30 -24.92 -1.21 -2.53
CA ASP A 30 -25.11 -2.57 -2.05
C ASP A 30 -26.21 -3.24 -2.90
N SER A 31 -25.88 -4.37 -3.52
CA SER A 31 -26.82 -5.14 -4.35
C SER A 31 -27.97 -5.73 -3.55
N GLU A 32 -27.76 -6.02 -2.26
CA GLU A 32 -28.80 -6.55 -1.36
C GLU A 32 -29.66 -5.43 -0.78
N TYR A 33 -29.08 -4.25 -0.58
CA TYR A 33 -29.75 -3.10 0.03
C TYR A 33 -29.55 -1.81 -0.80
N PRO A 34 -30.39 -1.54 -1.81
CA PRO A 34 -30.19 -0.42 -2.75
C PRO A 34 -30.17 0.98 -2.11
N GLN A 35 -30.72 1.12 -0.91
CA GLN A 35 -30.70 2.37 -0.16
C GLN A 35 -29.40 2.59 0.63
N ARG A 36 -28.51 1.59 0.65
CA ARG A 36 -27.26 1.61 1.40
C ARG A 36 -26.06 1.62 0.46
N LEU A 37 -25.06 2.42 0.81
CA LEU A 37 -23.77 2.39 0.14
C LEU A 37 -22.93 1.25 0.72
N ALA A 38 -22.35 0.43 -0.16
CA ALA A 38 -21.36 -0.59 0.18
C ALA A 38 -19.97 0.03 0.41
N GLY A 39 -19.72 1.22 -0.14
CA GLY A 39 -18.51 2.01 0.05
C GLY A 39 -18.18 2.85 -1.18
N TYR A 40 -16.91 3.20 -1.34
CA TYR A 40 -16.41 3.98 -2.48
C TYR A 40 -15.25 3.28 -3.18
N TYR A 41 -15.22 3.33 -4.51
CA TYR A 41 -14.01 3.13 -5.30
C TYR A 41 -13.29 4.47 -5.45
N PRO A 42 -12.03 4.62 -5.03
CA PRO A 42 -11.30 5.85 -5.25
C PRO A 42 -10.70 5.87 -6.66
N VAL A 43 -10.64 7.05 -7.26
CA VAL A 43 -9.82 7.32 -8.44
C VAL A 43 -8.58 8.05 -8.00
N LEU A 44 -7.42 7.48 -8.33
CA LEU A 44 -6.12 7.97 -7.93
C LEU A 44 -5.46 8.69 -9.09
N ARG A 45 -4.89 9.86 -8.81
CA ARG A 45 -4.05 10.62 -9.73
C ARG A 45 -2.64 10.67 -9.20
N PHE A 46 -1.66 10.32 -10.02
CA PHE A 46 -0.26 10.52 -9.67
C PHE A 46 0.55 10.93 -10.90
N ARG A 47 1.70 11.56 -10.63
CA ARG A 47 2.65 11.93 -11.66
C ARG A 47 3.78 10.91 -11.71
N THR A 48 4.04 10.42 -12.91
CA THR A 48 5.17 9.55 -13.20
C THR A 48 6.48 10.32 -13.17
N ARG A 49 7.60 9.60 -13.05
CA ARG A 49 8.96 10.14 -13.16
C ARG A 49 9.20 10.91 -14.46
N PHE A 50 8.55 10.49 -15.54
CA PHE A 50 8.66 11.13 -16.85
C PHE A 50 7.74 12.34 -17.00
N GLY A 51 7.03 12.71 -15.94
CA GLY A 51 6.18 13.88 -15.89
C GLY A 51 4.76 13.68 -16.43
N ALA A 52 4.41 12.49 -16.91
CA ALA A 52 3.06 12.15 -17.33
C ALA A 52 2.14 11.97 -16.12
N GLU A 53 0.95 12.53 -16.18
CA GLU A 53 -0.12 12.33 -15.19
C GLU A 53 -0.92 11.09 -15.56
N VAL A 54 -1.20 10.28 -14.55
CA VAL A 54 -1.90 9.00 -14.68
C VAL A 54 -3.07 9.02 -13.70
N GLU A 55 -4.26 8.74 -14.23
CA GLU A 55 -5.51 8.68 -13.48
C GLU A 55 -6.11 7.29 -13.61
N LEU A 56 -6.22 6.56 -12.51
CA LEU A 56 -6.65 5.17 -12.53
C LEU A 56 -7.60 4.88 -11.36
N PRO A 57 -8.67 4.10 -11.60
CA PRO A 57 -9.49 3.58 -10.51
C PRO A 57 -8.68 2.55 -9.71
N TYR A 58 -8.98 2.46 -8.41
CA TYR A 58 -8.42 1.42 -7.55
C TYR A 58 -9.51 0.45 -7.12
N ASP A 59 -9.23 -0.84 -7.27
CA ASP A 59 -10.24 -1.90 -7.16
C ASP A 59 -10.67 -2.22 -5.72
N ARG A 60 -10.17 -1.49 -4.71
CA ARG A 60 -10.53 -1.73 -3.30
C ARG A 60 -11.62 -0.78 -2.83
N VAL A 61 -12.80 -1.33 -2.59
CA VAL A 61 -13.90 -0.62 -1.92
C VAL A 61 -13.57 -0.38 -0.45
N SER A 62 -13.73 0.86 0.01
CA SER A 62 -13.72 1.19 1.44
C SER A 62 -14.58 2.42 1.72
N HIS A 63 -14.96 2.61 2.98
CA HIS A 63 -15.55 3.85 3.49
C HIS A 63 -14.51 4.85 3.97
N ASP A 64 -13.25 4.41 4.14
CA ASP A 64 -12.16 5.23 4.69
C ASP A 64 -11.50 6.14 3.65
N TRP A 65 -11.90 6.04 2.38
CA TRP A 65 -11.37 6.88 1.32
C TRP A 65 -11.80 8.33 1.52
N GLN A 66 -10.84 9.25 1.38
CA GLN A 66 -11.10 10.67 1.51
C GLN A 66 -10.63 11.41 0.25
N MET A 67 -11.42 12.40 -0.19
CA MET A 67 -11.01 13.30 -1.26
C MET A 67 -9.71 14.03 -0.90
N ASN A 68 -8.83 14.21 -1.88
CA ASN A 68 -7.50 14.83 -1.74
C ASN A 68 -6.55 14.09 -0.77
N GLN A 69 -6.90 12.87 -0.36
CA GLN A 69 -6.01 12.03 0.43
C GLN A 69 -4.78 11.67 -0.39
N ARG A 70 -3.60 11.86 0.20
CA ARG A 70 -2.32 11.53 -0.42
C ARG A 70 -1.78 10.21 0.11
N LEU A 71 -1.39 9.33 -0.78
CA LEU A 71 -0.96 7.98 -0.47
C LEU A 71 0.30 7.62 -1.26
N PRO A 72 1.29 6.96 -0.63
CA PRO A 72 2.44 6.45 -1.34
C PRO A 72 2.02 5.31 -2.28
N VAL A 73 2.43 5.43 -3.53
CA VAL A 73 2.16 4.45 -4.59
C VAL A 73 3.46 3.99 -5.20
N ARG A 74 3.54 2.70 -5.50
CA ARG A 74 4.62 2.11 -6.29
C ARG A 74 4.07 1.62 -7.62
N TYR A 75 4.66 2.05 -8.73
CA TYR A 75 4.18 1.73 -10.08
C TYR A 75 5.33 1.32 -11.01
N LEU A 76 5.03 0.57 -12.07
CA LEU A 76 6.03 0.23 -13.09
C LEU A 76 6.18 1.38 -14.10
N PRO A 77 7.39 1.93 -14.34
CA PRO A 77 7.57 3.08 -15.22
C PRO A 77 7.15 2.86 -16.67
N LEU A 78 7.26 1.61 -17.16
CA LEU A 78 6.85 1.22 -18.52
C LEU A 78 5.35 0.88 -18.63
N GLN A 79 4.69 0.63 -17.50
CA GLN A 79 3.30 0.17 -17.42
C GLN A 79 2.66 0.78 -16.17
N PRO A 80 2.39 2.10 -16.17
CA PRO A 80 1.93 2.81 -14.98
C PRO A 80 0.54 2.34 -14.52
N GLU A 81 -0.25 1.67 -15.37
CA GLU A 81 -1.46 0.95 -14.97
C GLU A 81 -1.21 -0.17 -13.94
N GLN A 82 0.04 -0.62 -13.82
CA GLN A 82 0.45 -1.57 -12.79
C GLN A 82 1.04 -0.84 -11.60
N PHE A 83 0.18 -0.57 -10.62
CA PHE A 83 0.57 0.08 -9.39
C PHE A 83 0.09 -0.65 -8.14
N LEU A 84 0.71 -0.32 -7.01
CA LEU A 84 0.39 -0.81 -5.69
C LEU A 84 0.32 0.37 -4.72
N LEU A 85 -0.75 0.44 -3.95
CA LEU A 85 -0.79 1.31 -2.78
C LEU A 85 0.10 0.71 -1.69
N MET A 86 1.04 1.51 -1.19
CA MET A 86 1.86 1.09 -0.07
C MET A 86 1.04 1.25 1.21
N SER A 87 0.46 0.16 1.71
CA SER A 87 -0.25 0.20 2.98
C SER A 87 0.71 0.53 4.12
N ARG A 88 0.26 1.38 5.04
CA ARG A 88 1.03 1.76 6.25
C ARG A 88 1.41 0.55 7.11
N ALA A 89 0.65 -0.55 7.01
CA ALA A 89 0.83 -1.77 7.80
C ALA A 89 2.16 -2.50 7.53
N ALA A 90 2.62 -2.51 6.26
CA ALA A 90 3.91 -3.14 5.92
C ALA A 90 5.09 -2.48 6.65
N HIS A 91 4.98 -1.19 6.97
CA HIS A 91 6.03 -0.47 7.71
C HIS A 91 6.02 -0.79 9.21
N VAL A 92 4.86 -1.15 9.76
CA VAL A 92 4.71 -1.51 11.18
C VAL A 92 5.22 -2.93 11.45
N GLU A 93 4.96 -3.86 10.53
CA GLU A 93 5.44 -5.24 10.65
C GLU A 93 6.97 -5.31 10.66
N ASP A 94 7.64 -4.56 9.77
CA ASP A 94 9.11 -4.47 9.75
C ASP A 94 9.67 -3.83 11.03
N MET A 95 9.00 -2.83 11.59
CA MET A 95 9.39 -2.20 12.87
C MET A 95 9.22 -3.14 14.07
N LEU A 96 8.14 -3.91 14.12
CA LEU A 96 7.90 -4.88 15.18
C LEU A 96 8.92 -6.02 15.13
N LEU A 97 9.24 -6.51 13.93
CA LEU A 97 10.18 -7.60 13.73
C LEU A 97 11.62 -7.16 14.04
N THR A 98 12.02 -5.94 13.66
CA THR A 98 13.31 -5.36 14.08
C THR A 98 13.37 -5.10 15.58
N GLY A 99 12.30 -4.60 16.21
CA GLY A 99 12.23 -4.43 17.67
C GLY A 99 12.38 -5.75 18.44
N LEU A 100 11.81 -6.83 17.93
CA LEU A 100 11.88 -8.15 18.55
C LEU A 100 13.28 -8.77 18.42
N LEU A 101 13.94 -8.57 17.27
CA LEU A 101 15.31 -9.04 17.06
C LEU A 101 16.33 -8.31 17.96
N VAL A 102 16.23 -6.99 18.10
CA VAL A 102 17.13 -6.21 18.96
C VAL A 102 16.98 -6.61 20.42
N SER A 103 15.73 -6.70 20.91
CA SER A 103 15.49 -7.11 22.31
C SER A 103 15.97 -8.54 22.59
N GLY A 104 15.78 -9.48 21.66
CA GLY A 104 16.31 -10.84 21.77
C GLY A 104 17.85 -10.88 21.88
N THR A 105 18.55 -10.09 21.06
CA THR A 105 20.02 -10.04 21.13
C THR A 105 20.55 -9.46 22.45
N CYS A 106 19.89 -8.44 23.02
CA CYS A 106 20.29 -7.87 24.31
C CYS A 106 20.16 -8.89 25.46
N VAL A 107 19.08 -9.68 25.49
CA VAL A 107 18.87 -10.70 26.54
C VAL A 107 19.95 -11.78 26.48
N VAL A 108 20.28 -12.26 25.28
CA VAL A 108 21.35 -13.26 25.10
C VAL A 108 22.70 -12.69 25.52
N LEU A 109 22.99 -11.44 25.16
CA LEU A 109 24.24 -10.78 25.55
C LEU A 109 24.34 -10.59 27.07
N SER A 110 23.25 -10.23 27.74
CA SER A 110 23.21 -10.12 29.21
C SER A 110 23.41 -11.46 29.91
N ILE A 111 22.85 -12.56 29.37
CA ILE A 111 23.06 -13.91 29.92
C ILE A 111 24.51 -14.37 29.72
N CYS A 112 25.09 -14.12 28.54
CA CYS A 112 26.49 -14.43 28.27
C CYS A 112 27.45 -13.64 29.16
N LEU A 113 27.16 -12.35 29.42
CA LEU A 113 27.94 -11.52 30.35
C LEU A 113 27.78 -11.94 31.82
N TYR A 114 26.64 -12.51 32.21
CA TYR A 114 26.41 -13.00 33.57
C TYR A 114 27.10 -14.34 33.86
N LEU A 115 27.30 -15.17 32.82
CA LEU A 115 27.95 -16.48 32.92
C LEU A 115 29.48 -16.44 32.77
N LEU A 116 30.06 -15.26 32.53
CA LEU A 116 31.50 -15.03 32.30
C LEU A 116 32.11 -14.34 33.52
#